data_AF-A0A7K4NFT2-F1
#
_entry.id   AF-A0A7K4NFT2-F1
#
_cell.length_a   1.000
_cell.length_b   1.000
_cell.length_c   1.000
_cell.angle_alpha   90.00
_cell.angle_beta   90.00
_cell.angle_gamma   90.00
#
_symmetry.space_group_name_H-M   'P 1'
#
loop_
_entity.id
_entity.type
_entity.pdbx_description
1 polymer ?
#
loop_
_entity_poly.entity_id
_entity_poly.type
_entity_poly.pdbx_seq_one_letter_code
_entity_poly.pdbx_strand_id
1 'polypeptide(L)'
;EIMPSPDDPDRGLVGIMRDNAMSYKPILNFIEWDPQISMFLLWLWMISFFIGIINMLPLPILDGGKFIYTIIEKNTSEQKIKIIMWSVYAFTFIVFALNIALSYVKSGWFTI
;
A
#
# COMPACT_ATOMS: atom_id res chain seq x y z
N GLU A 1 -25.09 -24.42 4.31
CA GLU A 1 -26.30 -24.77 5.07
C GLU A 1 -27.52 -24.40 4.24
N ILE A 2 -28.54 -25.27 4.18
CA ILE A 2 -29.77 -24.98 3.44
C ILE A 2 -30.61 -24.05 4.32
N MET A 3 -30.68 -22.77 3.97
CA MET A 3 -31.59 -21.86 4.68
C MET A 3 -33.04 -22.17 4.24
N PRO A 4 -33.95 -22.46 5.19
CA PRO A 4 -35.35 -22.68 4.86
C PRO A 4 -35.99 -21.38 4.35
N SER A 5 -36.92 -21.49 3.41
CA SER A 5 -37.68 -20.33 2.92
C SER A 5 -38.53 -19.76 4.05
N PRO A 6 -38.55 -18.43 4.28
CA PRO A 6 -39.44 -17.81 5.26
C PRO A 6 -40.93 -18.11 5.01
N ASP A 7 -41.31 -18.38 3.76
CA ASP A 7 -42.70 -18.60 3.34
C ASP A 7 -43.09 -20.08 3.19
N ASP A 8 -42.13 -21.01 3.09
CA ASP A 8 -42.39 -22.45 2.95
C ASP A 8 -41.21 -23.29 3.51
N PRO A 9 -41.26 -23.72 4.78
CA PRO A 9 -40.15 -24.40 5.45
C PRO A 9 -39.76 -25.74 4.83
N ASP A 10 -40.68 -26.39 4.10
CA ASP A 10 -40.47 -27.71 3.49
C ASP A 10 -39.79 -27.62 2.11
N ARG A 11 -39.56 -26.39 1.61
CA ARG A 11 -38.90 -26.13 0.32
C ARG A 11 -37.58 -25.37 0.52
N GLY A 12 -36.47 -26.02 0.15
CA GLY A 12 -35.16 -25.39 0.14
C GLY A 12 -35.07 -24.30 -0.93
N LEU A 13 -34.60 -23.11 -0.54
CA LEU A 13 -34.28 -22.05 -1.50
C LEU A 13 -33.04 -22.46 -2.32
N VAL A 14 -33.23 -22.75 -3.61
CA VAL A 14 -32.11 -22.90 -4.56
C VAL A 14 -31.65 -21.50 -4.98
N GLY A 15 -31.02 -20.79 -4.05
CA GLY A 15 -30.27 -19.59 -4.37
C GLY A 15 -28.88 -19.96 -4.87
N ILE A 16 -28.30 -19.15 -5.77
CA ILE A 16 -26.85 -19.18 -6.01
C ILE A 16 -26.20 -18.74 -4.70
N MET A 17 -25.88 -19.69 -3.84
CA MET A 17 -24.99 -19.43 -2.71
C MET A 17 -23.68 -19.01 -3.34
N ARG A 18 -23.30 -17.73 -3.20
CA ARG A 18 -21.91 -17.35 -3.43
C ARG A 18 -21.13 -18.20 -2.44
N ASP A 19 -20.35 -19.11 -2.98
CA ASP A 19 -19.41 -19.88 -2.20
C ASP A 19 -18.53 -18.87 -1.46
N ASN A 20 -18.82 -18.70 -0.16
CA ASN A 20 -18.03 -17.86 0.73
C ASN A 20 -16.77 -18.60 1.18
N ALA A 21 -16.45 -19.76 0.60
CA ALA A 21 -15.10 -20.28 0.64
C ALA A 21 -14.18 -19.28 -0.02
N MET A 22 -13.49 -18.49 0.80
CA MET A 22 -12.27 -17.75 0.45
C MET A 22 -11.17 -18.64 -0.17
N SER A 23 -11.40 -19.94 -0.33
CA SER A 23 -10.51 -20.87 -1.00
C SER A 23 -10.86 -20.96 -2.49
N TYR A 24 -10.31 -20.03 -3.27
CA TYR A 24 -10.11 -20.25 -4.71
C TYR A 24 -9.48 -21.64 -4.90
N LYS A 25 -10.14 -22.52 -5.68
CA LYS A 25 -9.60 -23.84 -6.02
C LYS A 25 -8.78 -23.73 -7.30
N PRO A 26 -7.44 -23.68 -7.24
CA PRO A 26 -6.62 -23.58 -8.44
C PRO A 26 -6.76 -24.84 -9.30
N ILE A 27 -6.84 -24.64 -10.62
CA ILE A 27 -6.94 -25.71 -11.63
C ILE A 27 -5.66 -26.57 -11.66
N LEU A 28 -4.53 -25.99 -11.24
CA LEU A 28 -3.22 -26.64 -11.12
C LEU A 28 -2.71 -26.45 -9.67
N ASN A 29 -2.93 -27.45 -8.82
CA ASN A 29 -2.67 -27.38 -7.38
C ASN A 29 -1.32 -28.02 -7.01
N PHE A 30 -0.22 -27.53 -7.59
CA PHE A 30 1.13 -28.03 -7.29
C PHE A 30 1.68 -27.53 -5.95
N ILE A 31 1.12 -26.43 -5.45
CA ILE A 31 1.51 -25.80 -4.19
C ILE A 31 0.26 -25.80 -3.31
N GLU A 32 0.36 -26.41 -2.14
CA GLU A 32 -0.70 -26.35 -1.13
C GLU A 32 -0.68 -24.95 -0.50
N TRP A 33 -1.61 -24.11 -0.92
CA TRP A 33 -1.73 -22.73 -0.44
C TRP A 33 -2.46 -22.70 0.90
N ASP A 34 -1.71 -22.94 1.98
CA ASP A 34 -2.18 -22.68 3.33
C ASP A 34 -2.51 -21.16 3.45
N PRO A 35 -3.74 -20.79 3.90
CA PRO A 35 -4.09 -19.41 4.19
C PRO A 35 -3.04 -18.68 5.06
N GLN A 36 -2.38 -19.38 5.98
CA GLN A 36 -1.35 -18.79 6.83
C GLN A 36 -0.10 -18.37 6.05
N ILE A 37 0.33 -19.18 5.06
CA ILE A 37 1.44 -18.85 4.16
C ILE A 37 1.07 -17.65 3.30
N SER A 38 -0.14 -17.62 2.76
CA SER A 38 -0.63 -16.52 1.93
C SER A 38 -0.66 -15.19 2.69
N MET A 39 -1.11 -15.21 3.94
CA MET A 39 -1.14 -14.03 4.81
C MET A 39 0.27 -13.55 5.16
N PHE A 40 1.20 -14.48 5.41
CA PHE A 40 2.61 -14.16 5.67
C PHE A 40 3.29 -13.55 4.43
N LEU A 41 3.05 -14.10 3.25
CA LEU A 41 3.58 -13.56 1.99
C LEU A 41 3.00 -12.17 1.69
N LEU A 42 1.71 -11.96 1.94
CA LEU A 42 1.09 -10.64 1.81
C LEU A 42 1.74 -9.65 2.78
N TRP A 43 2.00 -10.06 4.02
CA TRP A 43 2.68 -9.22 5.01
C TRP A 43 4.10 -8.85 4.57
N LEU A 44 4.89 -9.82 4.07
CA LEU A 44 6.21 -9.55 3.51
C LEU A 44 6.13 -8.57 2.33
N TRP A 45 5.19 -8.79 1.42
CA TRP A 45 4.96 -7.93 0.28
C TRP A 45 4.65 -6.49 0.71
N MET A 46 3.76 -6.30 1.68
CA MET A 46 3.43 -4.97 2.21
C MET A 46 4.68 -4.26 2.76
N ILE A 47 5.50 -4.95 3.54
CA ILE A 47 6.73 -4.36 4.10
C ILE A 47 7.69 -3.98 2.98
N SER A 48 7.96 -4.88 2.04
CA SER A 48 8.86 -4.61 0.90
C SER A 48 8.37 -3.42 0.07
N PHE A 49 7.05 -3.36 -0.17
CA PHE A 49 6.44 -2.28 -0.93
C PHE A 49 6.59 -0.92 -0.22
N PHE A 50 6.29 -0.85 1.08
CA PHE A 50 6.39 0.40 1.84
C PHE A 50 7.84 0.87 1.99
N ILE A 51 8.80 -0.04 2.24
CA ILE A 51 10.22 0.30 2.27
C ILE A 51 10.65 0.87 0.90
N GLY A 52 10.18 0.27 -0.19
CA GLY A 52 10.42 0.76 -1.55
C GLY A 52 9.87 2.17 -1.77
N ILE A 53 8.61 2.42 -1.39
CA ILE A 53 8.00 3.76 -1.48
C ILE A 53 8.79 4.78 -0.68
N ILE A 54 9.13 4.46 0.57
CA ILE A 54 9.89 5.38 1.42
C ILE A 54 11.23 5.68 0.78
N ASN A 55 11.99 4.68 0.34
CA ASN A 55 13.31 4.89 -0.27
C ASN A 55 13.25 5.65 -1.61
N MET A 56 12.12 5.62 -2.33
CA MET A 56 11.92 6.43 -3.54
C MET A 56 11.56 7.89 -3.27
N LEU A 57 11.32 8.29 -2.00
CA LEU A 57 11.13 9.70 -1.68
C LEU A 57 12.38 10.53 -2.04
N PRO A 58 12.21 11.72 -2.62
CA PRO A 58 13.32 12.58 -3.00
C PRO A 58 13.86 13.30 -1.75
N LEU A 59 14.54 12.57 -0.87
CA LEU A 59 15.22 13.10 0.31
C LEU A 59 16.73 12.81 0.24
N PRO A 60 17.59 13.62 0.90
CA PRO A 60 19.05 13.50 0.77
C PRO A 60 19.62 12.13 1.19
N ILE A 61 19.00 11.49 2.19
CA ILE A 61 19.46 10.23 2.79
C ILE A 61 18.95 9.02 1.99
N LEU A 62 17.93 9.20 1.15
CA LEU A 62 17.20 8.14 0.47
C LEU A 62 17.65 8.00 -1.00
N ASP A 63 17.45 6.82 -1.57
CA ASP A 63 17.87 6.52 -2.95
C ASP A 63 17.14 7.38 -4.00
N GLY A 64 15.89 7.78 -3.73
CA GLY A 64 15.14 8.70 -4.57
C GLY A 64 15.80 10.08 -4.72
N GLY A 65 16.50 10.56 -3.69
CA GLY A 65 17.25 11.83 -3.76
C GLY A 65 18.44 11.75 -4.73
N LYS A 66 19.18 10.63 -4.69
CA LYS A 66 20.28 10.38 -5.63
C LYS A 66 19.77 10.19 -7.05
N PHE A 67 18.65 9.48 -7.22
CA PHE A 67 18.03 9.28 -8.52
C PHE A 67 17.65 10.60 -9.20
N ILE A 68 16.97 11.50 -8.47
CA ILE A 68 16.62 12.84 -8.99
C ILE A 68 17.87 13.67 -9.28
N TYR A 69 18.89 13.62 -8.40
CA TYR A 69 20.16 14.30 -8.62
C TYR A 69 20.81 13.89 -9.95
N THR A 70 20.97 12.59 -10.20
CA THR A 70 21.60 12.07 -11.43
C THR A 70 20.82 12.42 -12.69
N ILE A 71 19.49 12.47 -12.63
CA ILE A 71 18.66 12.88 -13.78
C ILE A 71 18.88 14.35 -14.13
N ILE A 72 18.92 15.22 -13.12
CA ILE A 72 19.07 16.67 -13.32
C ILE A 72 20.51 17.01 -13.70
N GLU A 73 21.48 16.31 -13.12
CA GLU A 73 22.92 16.50 -13.40
C GLU A 73 23.27 16.38 -14.87
N LYS A 74 22.64 15.45 -15.58
CA LYS A 74 22.88 15.23 -17.01
C LYS A 74 22.56 16.45 -17.91
N ASN A 75 21.75 17.39 -17.44
CA ASN A 75 21.17 18.44 -18.29
C ASN A 75 21.34 19.87 -17.73
N THR A 76 22.15 20.09 -16.67
CA THR A 76 22.19 21.39 -15.97
C THR A 76 23.53 21.63 -15.26
N SER A 77 23.86 22.90 -14.95
CA SER A 77 25.07 23.27 -14.19
C SER A 77 24.95 22.96 -12.68
N GLU A 78 26.06 22.60 -12.03
CA GLU A 78 26.14 22.23 -10.60
C GLU A 78 25.42 23.19 -9.66
N GLN A 79 25.57 24.49 -9.92
CA GLN A 79 24.99 25.53 -9.08
C GLN A 79 23.45 25.53 -9.13
N LYS A 80 22.87 25.28 -10.31
CA LYS A 80 21.42 25.17 -10.50
C LYS A 80 20.90 23.86 -9.92
N ILE A 81 21.65 22.76 -10.04
CA ILE A 81 21.29 21.45 -9.45
C ILE A 81 21.15 21.58 -7.94
N LYS A 82 22.12 22.20 -7.27
CA LYS A 82 22.07 22.38 -5.80
C LYS A 82 20.83 23.15 -5.35
N ILE A 83 20.44 24.20 -6.09
CA ILE A 83 19.23 25.00 -5.82
C ILE A 83 17.96 24.16 -6.03
N ILE A 84 17.88 23.42 -7.14
CA ILE A 84 16.71 22.56 -7.44
C ILE A 84 16.57 21.47 -6.38
N MET A 85 17.66 20.78 -6.04
CA MET A 85 17.64 19.71 -5.03
C MET A 85 17.19 20.23 -3.66
N TRP A 86 17.73 21.37 -3.20
CA TRP A 86 17.28 21.99 -1.95
C TRP A 86 15.80 22.37 -1.98
N SER A 87 15.32 22.86 -3.12
CA SER A 87 13.90 23.20 -3.31
C SER A 87 13.02 21.95 -3.23
N VAL A 88 13.40 20.86 -3.90
CA VAL A 88 12.69 19.58 -3.86
C VAL A 88 12.68 18.99 -2.45
N TYR A 89 13.82 19.03 -1.74
CA TYR A 89 13.93 18.55 -0.36
C TYR A 89 13.04 19.34 0.59
N ALA A 90 13.09 20.67 0.52
CA ALA A 90 12.26 21.54 1.35
C ALA A 90 10.77 21.32 1.07
N PHE A 91 10.38 21.24 -0.22
CA PHE A 91 9.00 20.98 -0.62
C PHE A 91 8.50 19.63 -0.10
N THR A 92 9.28 18.57 -0.28
CA THR A 92 8.94 17.21 0.17
C THR A 92 8.77 17.17 1.69
N PHE A 93 9.70 17.80 2.42
CA PHE A 93 9.62 17.86 3.88
C PHE A 93 8.40 18.64 4.38
N ILE A 94 8.10 19.80 3.76
CA ILE A 94 6.94 20.61 4.11
C ILE A 94 5.65 19.83 3.85
N VAL A 95 5.49 19.23 2.68
CA VAL A 95 4.29 18.45 2.34
C VAL A 95 4.12 17.27 3.30
N PHE A 96 5.21 16.58 3.63
CA PHE A 96 5.19 15.45 4.55
C PHE A 96 4.81 15.88 5.98
N ALA A 97 5.48 16.91 6.52
CA ALA A 97 5.19 17.46 7.84
C ALA A 97 3.77 18.03 7.93
N LEU A 98 3.32 18.73 6.89
CA LEU A 98 1.97 19.27 6.80
C LEU A 98 0.92 18.15 6.74
N ASN A 99 1.15 17.08 5.98
CA ASN A 99 0.25 15.92 5.96
C ASN A 99 0.11 15.29 7.36
N ILE A 100 1.22 15.15 8.08
CA ILE A 100 1.22 14.63 9.45
C ILE A 100 0.47 15.60 10.37
N ALA A 101 0.81 16.89 10.35
CA ALA A 101 0.19 17.91 11.19
C ALA A 101 -1.32 18.05 10.93
N LEU A 102 -1.76 18.06 9.66
CA LEU A 102 -3.17 18.10 9.30
C LEU A 102 -3.91 16.83 9.70
N SER A 103 -3.26 15.66 9.54
CA SER A 103 -3.83 14.40 10.05
C SER A 103 -4.00 14.47 11.56
N TYR A 104 -3.04 15.02 12.31
CA TYR A 104 -3.14 15.22 13.74
C TYR A 104 -4.26 16.20 14.15
N VAL A 105 -4.39 17.33 13.44
CA VAL A 105 -5.44 18.33 13.73
C VAL A 105 -6.84 17.79 13.41
N LYS A 106 -6.98 17.04 12.32
CA LYS A 106 -8.27 16.50 11.88
C LYS A 106 -8.68 15.22 12.62
N SER A 107 -7.71 14.37 12.97
CA SER A 107 -7.97 13.07 13.61
C SER A 107 -8.09 13.16 15.13
N GLY A 108 -7.74 14.31 15.74
CA GLY A 108 -7.70 14.48 17.19
C GLY A 108 -6.54 13.69 17.82
N TRP A 109 -5.82 14.34 18.74
CA TRP A 109 -4.62 13.73 19.34
C TRP A 109 -4.95 12.53 20.26
N PHE A 110 -6.21 12.42 20.71
CA PHE A 110 -6.75 11.32 21.52
C PHE A 110 -8.28 11.28 21.38
N THR A 111 -8.81 10.65 20.33
CA THR A 111 -10.17 10.09 20.40
C THR A 111 -10.05 8.57 20.40
N ILE A 112 -9.48 8.08 21.50
CA ILE A 112 -9.73 6.74 22.07
C ILE A 112 -10.15 7.02 23.51
#